data_AF-A0A7X7DN59-F1
#
_entry.id   AF-A0A7X7DN59-F1
#
_cell.length_a   1.000
_cell.length_b   1.000
_cell.length_c   1.000
_cell.angle_alpha   90.00
_cell.angle_beta   90.00
_cell.angle_gamma   90.00
#
_symmetry.space_group_name_H-M   'P 1'
#
loop_
_entity.id
_entity.type
_entity.pdbx_description
1 polymer ?
#
loop_
_entity_poly.entity_id
_entity_poly.type
_entity_poly.pdbx_seq_one_letter_code
_entity_poly.pdbx_strand_id
1 'polypeptide(L)'
;MVMFFLTKYAIPYLSNITGQETILFWFIVAGAGIFAPLIITGLLVLKLEGFGLSKHTIVNRLRFRKITKRDIVWCIAGLLAVGLFSMIIMKGLELLIGKFDHSPVFMSFEPLTSGRYWLLLVWFPYWILNILGEEFLWRGVMLPRQEIAFGKHAWIIHGFGWGLFHIAFGWQLLLTLIPLIFIQSYIVQKTKNSWIGVIMHGGLNGPSFIAICFGAI
;
A
#
# COMPACT_ATOMS: atom_id res chain seq x y z
N MET A 1 11.58 -9.21 -5.27
CA MET A 1 11.64 -10.43 -6.10
C MET A 1 10.42 -11.33 -5.89
N VAL A 2 9.98 -11.62 -4.65
CA VAL A 2 8.77 -12.43 -4.40
C VAL A 2 7.52 -11.84 -5.04
N MET A 3 7.19 -10.56 -4.77
CA MET A 3 6.02 -9.90 -5.36
C MET A 3 6.02 -9.99 -6.90
N PHE A 4 7.15 -9.68 -7.55
CA PHE A 4 7.29 -9.78 -9.01
C PHE A 4 7.04 -11.20 -9.53
N PHE A 5 7.57 -12.22 -8.84
CA PHE A 5 7.34 -13.61 -9.23
C PHE A 5 5.85 -13.99 -9.10
N LEU A 6 5.22 -13.60 -7.99
CA LEU A 6 3.82 -13.91 -7.73
C LEU A 6 2.89 -13.22 -8.74
N THR A 7 3.10 -11.93 -9.03
CA THR A 7 2.27 -11.16 -9.96
C THR A 7 2.48 -11.57 -11.41
N LYS A 8 3.72 -11.88 -11.81
CA LYS A 8 4.04 -12.17 -13.22
C LYS A 8 3.86 -13.64 -13.62
N TYR A 9 4.02 -14.57 -12.69
CA TYR A 9 4.02 -16.00 -13.00
C TYR A 9 2.95 -16.78 -12.22
N ALA A 10 2.98 -16.72 -10.88
CA ALA A 10 2.13 -17.61 -10.07
C ALA A 10 0.63 -17.31 -10.24
N ILE A 11 0.24 -16.03 -10.16
CA ILE A 11 -1.17 -15.62 -10.29
C ILE A 11 -1.72 -15.93 -11.70
N PRO A 12 -1.05 -15.53 -12.81
CA PRO A 12 -1.51 -15.91 -14.15
C PRO A 12 -1.60 -17.41 -14.37
N TYR A 13 -0.63 -18.19 -13.85
CA TYR A 13 -0.64 -19.64 -13.94
C TYR A 13 -1.87 -20.25 -13.26
N LEU A 14 -2.15 -19.84 -12.02
CA LEU A 14 -3.31 -20.33 -11.27
C LEU A 14 -4.64 -19.94 -11.93
N SER A 15 -4.73 -18.71 -12.46
CA SER A 15 -5.90 -18.26 -13.23
C SER A 15 -6.14 -19.13 -14.45
N ASN A 16 -5.09 -19.41 -15.23
CA ASN A 16 -5.19 -20.22 -16.45
C ASN A 16 -5.65 -21.67 -16.15
N ILE A 17 -5.06 -22.34 -15.16
CA ILE A 17 -5.40 -23.76 -14.89
C ILE A 17 -6.78 -23.95 -14.24
N THR A 18 -7.30 -22.95 -13.53
CA THR A 18 -8.59 -23.05 -12.82
C THR A 18 -9.75 -22.41 -13.58
N GLY A 19 -9.46 -21.58 -14.58
CA GLY A 19 -10.45 -20.74 -15.26
C GLY A 19 -11.03 -19.63 -14.38
N GLN A 20 -10.49 -19.42 -13.17
CA GLN A 20 -10.94 -18.37 -12.26
C GLN A 20 -10.23 -17.04 -12.53
N GLU A 21 -10.83 -15.94 -12.09
CA GLU A 21 -10.35 -14.59 -12.36
C GLU A 21 -8.99 -14.30 -11.68
N THR A 22 -8.11 -13.60 -12.40
CA THR A 22 -6.80 -13.16 -11.90
C THR A 22 -6.88 -12.40 -10.58
N ILE A 23 -7.92 -11.55 -10.42
CA ILE A 23 -8.11 -10.72 -9.23
C ILE A 23 -8.39 -11.55 -7.97
N LEU A 24 -9.05 -12.71 -8.11
CA LEU A 24 -9.25 -13.64 -7.00
C LEU A 24 -7.92 -14.17 -6.47
N PHE A 25 -7.04 -14.61 -7.39
CA PHE A 25 -5.72 -15.10 -7.03
C PHE A 25 -4.82 -13.98 -6.50
N TRP A 26 -5.00 -12.74 -6.93
CA TRP A 26 -4.35 -11.61 -6.29
C TRP A 26 -4.71 -11.55 -4.80
N PHE A 27 -6.00 -11.61 -4.45
CA PHE A 27 -6.41 -11.56 -3.04
C PHE A 27 -5.84 -12.72 -2.20
N ILE A 28 -5.83 -13.93 -2.77
CA ILE A 28 -5.37 -15.12 -2.03
C ILE A 28 -3.85 -15.19 -1.98
N VAL A 29 -3.19 -15.14 -3.14
CA VAL A 29 -1.75 -15.38 -3.29
C VAL A 29 -0.95 -14.18 -2.82
N ALA A 30 -1.39 -12.94 -3.05
CA ALA A 30 -0.70 -11.79 -2.46
C ALA A 30 -0.94 -11.73 -0.95
N GLY A 31 -2.16 -12.06 -0.50
CA GLY A 31 -2.50 -12.26 0.91
C GLY A 31 -1.47 -13.12 1.65
N ALA A 32 -1.31 -14.36 1.18
CA ALA A 32 -0.42 -15.34 1.79
C ALA A 32 1.07 -15.14 1.44
N GLY A 33 1.38 -14.77 0.21
CA GLY A 33 2.74 -14.75 -0.33
C GLY A 33 3.47 -13.42 -0.20
N ILE A 34 2.77 -12.34 0.12
CA ILE A 34 3.35 -11.00 0.30
C ILE A 34 3.09 -10.52 1.73
N PHE A 35 1.83 -10.37 2.12
CA PHE A 35 1.51 -9.69 3.38
C PHE A 35 1.82 -10.52 4.62
N ALA A 36 1.60 -11.84 4.59
CA ALA A 36 2.01 -12.69 5.71
C ALA A 36 3.53 -12.65 5.93
N PRO A 37 4.40 -12.79 4.91
CA PRO A 37 5.84 -12.56 5.06
C PRO A 37 6.21 -11.17 5.59
N LEU A 38 5.53 -10.09 5.19
CA LEU A 38 5.78 -8.74 5.72
C LEU A 38 5.47 -8.67 7.22
N ILE A 39 4.33 -9.23 7.64
CA ILE A 39 3.94 -9.28 9.06
C ILE A 39 4.94 -10.13 9.86
N ILE A 40 5.28 -11.32 9.37
CA ILE A 40 6.27 -12.20 10.03
C ILE A 40 7.60 -11.46 10.16
N THR A 41 8.07 -10.80 9.10
CA THR A 41 9.31 -10.03 9.12
C THR A 41 9.26 -8.94 10.19
N GLY A 42 8.16 -8.17 10.26
CA GLY A 42 8.03 -7.12 11.27
C GLY A 42 8.00 -7.68 12.69
N LEU A 43 7.33 -8.81 12.92
CA LEU A 43 7.33 -9.50 14.21
C LEU A 43 8.72 -10.01 14.60
N LEU A 44 9.47 -10.57 13.65
CA LEU A 44 10.85 -11.02 13.89
C LEU A 44 11.76 -9.84 14.24
N VAL A 45 11.66 -8.72 13.51
CA VAL A 45 12.44 -7.51 13.81
C VAL A 45 12.12 -6.99 15.22
N LEU A 46 10.84 -6.92 15.61
CA LEU A 46 10.45 -6.51 16.96
C LEU A 46 11.05 -7.44 18.03
N LYS A 47 10.98 -8.76 17.79
CA LYS A 47 11.55 -9.76 18.70
C LYS A 47 13.07 -9.60 18.84
N LEU A 48 13.77 -9.38 17.73
CA LEU A 48 15.22 -9.15 17.72
C LEU A 48 15.61 -7.83 18.43
N GLU A 49 14.73 -6.83 18.41
CA GLU A 49 14.89 -5.59 19.18
C GLU A 49 14.51 -5.73 20.66
N GLY A 50 14.10 -6.92 21.12
CA GLY A 50 13.70 -7.19 22.50
C GLY A 50 12.28 -6.75 22.85
N PHE A 51 11.44 -6.41 21.87
CA PHE A 51 10.04 -6.05 22.09
C PHE A 51 9.13 -7.28 22.02
N GLY A 52 8.31 -7.46 23.05
CA GLY A 52 7.15 -8.35 23.02
C GLY A 52 5.90 -7.69 22.40
N LEU A 53 4.90 -8.49 22.07
CA LEU A 53 3.58 -7.98 21.66
C LEU A 53 2.82 -7.48 22.89
N SER A 54 2.89 -6.17 23.11
CA SER A 54 2.23 -5.49 24.23
C SER A 54 1.58 -4.19 23.76
N LYS A 55 0.63 -3.69 24.54
CA LYS A 55 0.05 -2.36 24.31
C LYS A 55 1.12 -1.27 24.26
N HIS A 56 2.14 -1.38 25.12
CA HIS A 56 3.27 -0.47 25.13
C HIS A 56 4.02 -0.50 23.79
N THR A 57 4.32 -1.69 23.26
CA THR A 57 4.98 -1.85 21.95
C THR A 57 4.12 -1.25 20.83
N ILE A 58 2.82 -1.55 20.82
CA ILE A 58 1.89 -1.03 19.80
C ILE A 58 1.85 0.50 19.80
N VAL A 59 1.72 1.10 20.98
CA VAL A 59 1.55 2.55 21.10
C VAL A 59 2.87 3.30 20.93
N ASN A 60 3.95 2.85 21.58
CA ASN A 60 5.20 3.60 21.65
C ASN A 60 6.20 3.19 20.57
N ARG A 61 6.39 1.88 20.35
CA ARG A 61 7.38 1.39 19.38
C ARG A 61 6.84 1.42 17.96
N LEU A 62 5.61 0.95 17.75
CA LEU A 62 4.94 0.94 16.45
C LEU A 62 4.15 2.22 16.17
N ARG A 63 4.02 3.11 17.16
CA ARG A 63 3.38 4.44 17.03
C ARG A 63 1.91 4.40 16.62
N PHE A 64 1.20 3.31 16.92
CA PHE A 64 -0.27 3.25 16.82
C PHE A 64 -0.90 3.90 18.06
N ARG A 65 -0.69 5.22 18.19
CA ARG A 65 -1.19 6.04 19.30
C ARG A 65 -2.49 6.75 18.93
N LYS A 66 -3.20 7.28 19.94
CA LYS A 66 -4.43 8.05 19.72
C LYS A 66 -4.21 9.19 18.71
N ILE A 67 -5.11 9.29 17.75
CA ILE A 67 -5.13 10.35 16.72
C ILE A 67 -5.50 11.68 17.36
N THR A 68 -4.74 12.72 17.04
CA THR A 68 -4.98 14.10 17.48
C THR A 68 -5.54 14.96 16.35
N LYS A 69 -6.10 16.14 16.68
CA LYS A 69 -6.56 17.10 15.67
C LYS A 69 -5.45 17.50 14.69
N ARG A 70 -4.22 17.65 15.19
CA ARG A 70 -3.04 17.93 14.35
C ARG A 70 -2.78 16.80 13.37
N ASP A 71 -2.88 15.55 13.82
CA ASP A 71 -2.70 14.39 12.95
C ASP A 71 -3.76 14.37 11.83
N ILE A 72 -5.02 14.73 12.14
CA ILE A 72 -6.11 14.85 11.14
C ILE A 72 -5.81 15.92 10.10
N VAL A 73 -5.37 17.12 10.53
CA VAL A 73 -5.02 18.20 9.60
C VAL A 73 -3.91 17.76 8.64
N TRP A 74 -2.86 17.11 9.16
CA TRP A 74 -1.80 16.56 8.31
C TRP A 74 -2.33 15.48 7.37
N CYS A 75 -3.21 14.59 7.83
CA CYS A 75 -3.81 13.55 7.00
C CYS A 75 -4.60 14.15 5.83
N ILE A 76 -5.47 15.12 6.10
CA ILE A 76 -6.30 15.77 5.07
C ILE A 76 -5.41 16.53 4.08
N ALA A 77 -4.49 17.35 4.58
CA ALA A 77 -3.55 18.08 3.72
C ALA A 77 -2.70 17.12 2.88
N GLY A 78 -2.28 15.99 3.45
CA GLY A 78 -1.55 14.94 2.76
C GLY A 78 -2.36 14.31 1.63
N LEU A 79 -3.60 13.91 1.89
CA LEU A 79 -4.49 13.33 0.88
C LEU A 79 -4.75 14.30 -0.28
N LEU A 80 -5.01 15.58 0.03
CA LEU A 80 -5.19 16.61 -0.99
C LEU A 80 -3.93 16.81 -1.83
N ALA A 81 -2.75 16.87 -1.18
CA ALA A 81 -1.48 17.00 -1.87
C ALA A 81 -1.18 15.77 -2.74
N VAL A 82 -1.39 14.56 -2.24
CA VAL A 82 -1.23 13.33 -3.01
C VAL A 82 -2.13 13.34 -4.24
N GLY A 83 -3.42 13.62 -4.06
CA GLY A 83 -4.37 13.68 -5.19
C GLY A 83 -3.96 14.70 -6.25
N LEU A 84 -3.57 15.92 -5.83
CA LEU A 84 -3.11 16.98 -6.73
C LEU A 84 -1.85 16.56 -7.50
N PHE A 85 -0.81 16.09 -6.80
CA PHE A 85 0.45 15.72 -7.45
C PHE A 85 0.31 14.47 -8.33
N SER A 86 -0.48 13.48 -7.92
CA SER A 86 -0.76 12.29 -8.74
C SER A 86 -1.52 12.70 -10.01
N MET A 87 -2.47 13.63 -9.94
CA MET A 87 -3.16 14.17 -11.11
C MET A 87 -2.21 14.91 -12.06
N ILE A 88 -1.31 15.75 -11.52
CA ILE A 88 -0.30 16.46 -12.32
C ILE A 88 0.61 15.46 -13.04
N ILE A 89 1.10 14.44 -12.34
CA ILE A 89 1.96 13.40 -12.94
C ILE A 89 1.20 12.64 -14.02
N MET A 90 -0.02 12.19 -13.75
CA MET A 90 -0.86 11.48 -14.73
C MET A 90 -1.08 12.32 -15.98
N LYS A 91 -1.52 13.58 -15.84
CA LYS A 91 -1.74 14.48 -16.99
C LYS A 91 -0.45 14.78 -17.74
N GLY A 92 0.67 14.97 -17.03
CA GLY A 92 1.97 15.15 -17.65
C GLY A 92 2.40 13.93 -18.48
N LEU A 93 2.21 12.73 -17.95
CA LEU A 93 2.49 11.49 -18.70
C LEU A 93 1.56 11.34 -19.90
N GLU A 94 0.25 11.59 -19.74
CA GLU A 94 -0.70 11.55 -20.86
C GLU A 94 -0.31 12.49 -22.00
N LEU A 95 0.22 13.68 -21.69
CA LEU A 95 0.70 14.63 -22.69
C LEU A 95 1.98 14.18 -23.39
N LEU A 96 2.86 13.46 -22.69
CA LEU A 96 4.17 13.04 -23.23
C LEU A 96 4.10 11.75 -24.05
N ILE A 97 3.30 10.78 -23.61
CA ILE A 97 3.27 9.42 -24.21
C ILE A 97 1.88 8.99 -24.67
N GLY A 98 0.87 9.85 -24.57
CA GLY A 98 -0.52 9.53 -24.88
C GLY A 98 -1.23 8.80 -23.73
N LYS A 99 -2.48 8.38 -23.96
CA LYS A 99 -3.25 7.61 -22.97
C LYS A 99 -2.58 6.26 -22.71
N PHE A 100 -2.45 5.91 -21.44
CA PHE A 100 -1.89 4.63 -21.02
C PHE A 100 -2.74 4.02 -19.90
N ASP A 101 -2.70 2.69 -19.81
CA ASP A 101 -3.29 2.00 -18.67
C ASP A 101 -2.37 2.17 -17.45
N HIS A 102 -2.93 2.78 -16.41
CA HIS A 102 -2.26 3.03 -15.15
C HIS A 102 -2.73 2.05 -14.05
N SER A 103 -3.53 1.05 -14.42
CA SER A 103 -3.88 -0.08 -13.57
C SER A 103 -2.83 -1.19 -13.71
N PRO A 104 -2.50 -1.89 -12.62
CA PRO A 104 -1.67 -3.07 -12.71
C PRO A 104 -2.42 -4.21 -13.42
N VAL A 105 -1.69 -5.09 -14.08
CA VAL A 105 -2.24 -6.17 -14.94
C VAL A 105 -3.26 -7.06 -14.21
N PHE A 106 -3.09 -7.29 -12.91
CA PHE A 106 -4.04 -8.09 -12.10
C PHE A 106 -5.34 -7.35 -11.76
N MET A 107 -5.42 -6.04 -12.03
CA MET A 107 -6.64 -5.22 -11.94
C MET A 107 -7.25 -4.92 -13.32
N SER A 108 -6.75 -5.53 -14.39
CA SER A 108 -7.39 -5.48 -15.71
C SER A 108 -8.55 -6.48 -15.75
N PHE A 109 -9.73 -6.05 -15.30
CA PHE A 109 -10.96 -6.84 -15.37
C PHE A 109 -12.13 -5.93 -15.74
N GLU A 110 -13.12 -6.51 -16.44
CA GLU A 110 -14.38 -5.81 -16.72
C GLU A 110 -15.08 -5.40 -15.43
N PRO A 111 -15.80 -4.26 -15.39
CA PRO A 111 -16.58 -3.86 -14.23
C PRO A 111 -17.42 -5.02 -13.68
N LEU A 112 -17.50 -5.10 -12.35
CA LEU A 112 -18.22 -6.15 -11.66
C LEU A 112 -19.72 -6.06 -11.98
N THR A 113 -20.28 -7.21 -12.34
CA THR A 113 -21.73 -7.40 -12.45
C THR A 113 -22.25 -8.10 -11.20
N SER A 114 -23.58 -8.20 -11.05
CA SER A 114 -24.22 -8.82 -9.88
C SER A 114 -23.70 -10.23 -9.55
N GLY A 115 -23.34 -11.02 -10.56
CA GLY A 115 -22.77 -12.36 -10.39
C GLY A 115 -21.32 -12.39 -9.87
N ARG A 116 -20.64 -11.24 -9.79
CA ARG A 116 -19.23 -11.11 -9.40
C ARG A 116 -19.01 -10.31 -8.12
N TYR A 117 -20.08 -9.78 -7.49
CA TYR A 117 -19.97 -9.00 -6.25
C TYR A 117 -19.42 -9.79 -5.06
N TRP A 118 -19.46 -11.12 -5.10
CA TRP A 118 -18.80 -11.96 -4.11
C TRP A 118 -17.28 -11.71 -4.04
N LEU A 119 -16.64 -11.20 -5.10
CA LEU A 119 -15.24 -10.77 -5.08
C LEU A 119 -15.00 -9.65 -4.06
N LEU A 120 -16.00 -8.79 -3.81
CA LEU A 120 -15.90 -7.74 -2.79
C LEU A 120 -15.86 -8.32 -1.37
N LEU A 121 -16.53 -9.47 -1.14
CA LEU A 121 -16.48 -10.17 0.14
C LEU A 121 -15.10 -10.77 0.41
N VAL A 122 -14.41 -11.25 -0.64
CA VAL A 122 -13.03 -11.76 -0.53
C VAL A 122 -12.02 -10.62 -0.45
N TRP A 123 -12.27 -9.54 -1.20
CA TRP A 123 -11.44 -8.35 -1.22
C TRP A 123 -11.39 -7.65 0.14
N PHE A 124 -12.51 -7.53 0.85
CA PHE A 124 -12.54 -6.76 2.10
C PHE A 124 -11.53 -7.24 3.18
N PRO A 125 -11.46 -8.53 3.56
CA PRO A 125 -10.45 -9.00 4.50
C PRO A 125 -9.03 -8.90 3.91
N TYR A 126 -8.88 -9.10 2.60
CA TYR A 126 -7.62 -8.91 1.91
C TYR A 126 -7.14 -7.45 2.01
N TRP A 127 -8.02 -6.49 1.80
CA TRP A 127 -7.73 -5.06 1.87
C TRP A 127 -7.28 -4.66 3.27
N ILE A 128 -7.95 -5.17 4.32
CA ILE A 128 -7.52 -4.95 5.70
C ILE A 128 -6.10 -5.51 5.92
N LEU A 129 -5.84 -6.74 5.46
CA LEU A 129 -4.52 -7.38 5.59
C LEU A 129 -3.43 -6.62 4.82
N ASN A 130 -3.74 -6.18 3.60
CA ASN A 130 -2.87 -5.39 2.75
C ASN A 130 -2.46 -4.09 3.46
N ILE A 131 -3.46 -3.26 3.81
CA ILE A 131 -3.19 -1.95 4.41
C ILE A 131 -2.53 -2.10 5.78
N LEU A 132 -3.08 -2.91 6.69
CA LEU A 132 -2.50 -3.04 8.03
C LEU A 132 -1.15 -3.76 8.02
N GLY A 133 -0.97 -4.77 7.17
CA GLY A 133 0.28 -5.51 7.05
C GLY A 133 1.43 -4.63 6.53
N GLU A 134 1.16 -3.84 5.49
CA GLU A 134 2.13 -2.88 4.98
C GLU A 134 2.43 -1.78 5.99
N GLU A 135 1.42 -1.15 6.58
CA GLU A 135 1.65 -0.05 7.53
C GLU A 135 2.32 -0.54 8.82
N PHE A 136 2.04 -1.78 9.25
CA PHE A 136 2.75 -2.40 10.36
C PHE A 136 4.25 -2.49 10.09
N LEU A 137 4.66 -3.07 8.97
CA LEU A 137 6.08 -3.22 8.66
C LEU A 137 6.71 -1.88 8.29
N TRP A 138 6.18 -1.19 7.30
CA TRP A 138 6.81 0.01 6.75
C TRP A 138 6.78 1.15 7.76
N ARG A 139 5.60 1.51 8.28
CA ARG A 139 5.45 2.70 9.14
C ARG A 139 5.69 2.40 10.61
N GLY A 140 5.29 1.21 11.07
CA GLY A 140 5.48 0.79 12.46
C GLY A 140 6.89 0.32 12.76
N VAL A 141 7.47 -0.54 11.91
CA VAL A 141 8.77 -1.18 12.19
C VAL A 141 9.94 -0.44 11.54
N MET A 142 9.90 -0.27 10.23
CA MET A 142 11.04 0.18 9.42
C MET A 142 11.30 1.69 9.52
N LEU A 143 10.26 2.51 9.39
CA LEU A 143 10.43 3.96 9.43
C LEU A 143 11.05 4.45 10.75
N PRO A 144 10.61 4.00 11.95
CA PRO A 144 11.26 4.40 13.20
C PRO A 144 12.74 3.99 13.28
N ARG A 145 13.12 2.82 12.72
CA ARG A 145 14.55 2.43 12.63
C ARG A 145 15.31 3.37 11.70
N GLN A 146 14.75 3.68 10.55
CA GLN A 146 15.39 4.58 9.58
C GLN A 146 15.51 6.01 10.12
N GLU A 147 14.58 6.46 10.96
CA GLU A 147 14.71 7.75 11.65
C GLU A 147 15.89 7.82 12.61
N ILE A 148 16.26 6.70 13.24
CA ILE A 148 17.47 6.64 14.09
C ILE A 148 18.72 6.82 13.22
N ALA A 149 18.77 6.20 12.04
CA ALA A 149 19.92 6.24 11.14
C ALA A 149 20.02 7.53 10.31
N PHE A 150 18.90 8.04 9.81
CA PHE A 150 18.85 9.11 8.80
C PHE A 150 18.16 10.39 9.30
N GLY A 151 17.66 10.39 10.53
CA GLY A 151 17.05 11.56 11.17
C GLY A 151 15.91 12.16 10.34
N LYS A 152 15.99 13.48 10.09
CA LYS A 152 14.98 14.24 9.36
C LYS A 152 14.79 13.82 7.89
N HIS A 153 15.75 13.10 7.31
CA HIS A 153 15.70 12.65 5.91
C HIS A 153 15.21 11.21 5.76
N ALA A 154 14.85 10.53 6.85
CA ALA A 154 14.43 9.13 6.82
C ALA A 154 13.26 8.88 5.86
N TRP A 155 12.30 9.80 5.74
CA TRP A 155 11.18 9.68 4.80
C TRP A 155 11.59 9.54 3.34
N ILE A 156 12.75 10.08 2.94
CA ILE A 156 13.28 9.96 1.57
C ILE A 156 13.75 8.52 1.36
N ILE A 157 14.59 8.02 2.26
CA ILE A 157 15.09 6.64 2.23
C ILE A 157 13.94 5.64 2.34
N HIS A 158 12.97 5.94 3.20
CA HIS A 158 11.76 5.16 3.37
C HIS A 158 10.93 5.11 2.08
N GLY A 159 10.72 6.27 1.44
CA GLY A 159 10.02 6.38 0.18
C GLY A 159 10.68 5.56 -0.92
N PHE A 160 12.01 5.61 -1.06
CA PHE A 160 12.72 4.76 -2.02
C PHE A 160 12.57 3.26 -1.72
N GLY A 161 12.71 2.86 -0.46
CA GLY A 161 12.52 1.46 -0.07
C GLY A 161 11.10 0.95 -0.37
N TRP A 162 10.09 1.76 -0.05
CA TRP A 162 8.69 1.42 -0.31
C TRP A 162 8.33 1.49 -1.81
N GLY A 163 8.93 2.41 -2.56
CA GLY A 163 8.79 2.47 -4.01
C GLY A 163 9.43 1.28 -4.72
N LEU A 164 10.61 0.82 -4.25
CA LEU A 164 11.23 -0.40 -4.77
C LEU A 164 10.36 -1.64 -4.51
N PHE A 165 9.64 -1.67 -3.38
CA PHE A 165 8.65 -2.71 -3.12
C PHE A 165 7.52 -2.70 -4.16
N HIS A 166 7.10 -1.53 -4.63
CA HIS A 166 6.02 -1.34 -5.62
C HIS A 166 6.46 -1.49 -7.08
N ILE A 167 7.76 -1.57 -7.39
CA ILE A 167 8.24 -1.68 -8.78
C ILE A 167 7.66 -2.88 -9.54
N ALA A 168 7.28 -3.92 -8.81
CA ALA A 168 6.70 -5.14 -9.37
C ALA A 168 5.31 -4.94 -10.02
N PHE A 169 4.66 -3.81 -9.79
CA PHE A 169 3.38 -3.47 -10.40
C PHE A 169 3.51 -2.73 -11.74
N GLY A 170 4.73 -2.44 -12.18
CA GLY A 170 5.00 -1.70 -13.41
C GLY A 170 5.39 -0.25 -13.14
N TRP A 171 6.12 0.34 -14.08
CA TRP A 171 6.69 1.68 -13.91
C TRP A 171 5.61 2.77 -14.01
N GLN A 172 4.56 2.57 -14.81
CA GLN A 172 3.47 3.53 -14.95
C GLN A 172 2.76 3.75 -13.61
N LEU A 173 2.33 2.67 -12.96
CA LEU A 173 1.71 2.75 -11.64
C LEU A 173 2.71 3.28 -10.60
N LEU A 174 3.99 2.88 -10.67
CA LEU A 174 4.98 3.40 -9.75
C LEU A 174 5.07 4.93 -9.81
N LEU A 175 5.07 5.52 -11.02
CA LEU A 175 5.12 6.98 -11.18
C LEU A 175 3.89 7.67 -10.57
N THR A 176 2.70 7.12 -10.77
CA THR A 176 1.47 7.71 -10.20
C THR A 176 1.39 7.56 -8.67
N LEU A 177 2.08 6.56 -8.11
CA LEU A 177 2.21 6.32 -6.67
C LEU A 177 3.30 7.16 -5.99
N ILE A 178 4.25 7.76 -6.72
CA ILE A 178 5.36 8.56 -6.14
C ILE A 178 4.85 9.59 -5.11
N PRO A 179 3.81 10.40 -5.39
CA PRO A 179 3.30 11.36 -4.40
C PRO A 179 2.88 10.69 -3.10
N LEU A 180 2.11 9.59 -3.17
CA LEU A 180 1.69 8.83 -1.99
C LEU A 180 2.92 8.30 -1.23
N ILE A 181 3.86 7.70 -1.96
CA ILE A 181 5.07 7.09 -1.42
C ILE A 181 5.84 8.04 -0.54
N PHE A 182 6.09 9.26 -1.02
CA PHE A 182 6.92 10.21 -0.28
C PHE A 182 6.12 11.05 0.71
N ILE A 183 4.92 11.50 0.35
CA ILE A 183 4.11 12.39 1.21
C ILE A 183 3.62 11.62 2.44
N GLN A 184 3.11 10.39 2.28
CA GLN A 184 2.68 9.58 3.43
C GLN A 184 3.86 9.31 4.37
N SER A 185 5.01 8.94 3.82
CA SER A 185 6.22 8.67 4.60
C SER A 185 6.66 9.90 5.40
N TYR A 186 6.65 11.08 4.76
CA TYR A 186 6.95 12.34 5.43
C TYR A 186 5.95 12.66 6.55
N ILE A 187 4.65 12.51 6.29
CA ILE A 187 3.59 12.83 7.25
C ILE A 187 3.63 11.89 8.45
N VAL A 188 3.83 10.59 8.23
CA VAL A 188 3.95 9.63 9.34
C VAL A 188 5.19 9.93 10.17
N GLN A 189 6.32 10.27 9.53
CA GLN A 189 7.51 10.71 10.25
C GLN A 189 7.26 12.00 11.03
N LYS A 190 6.53 12.96 10.46
CA LYS A 190 6.25 14.27 11.09
C LYS A 190 5.29 14.16 12.27
N THR A 191 4.26 13.35 12.13
CA THR A 191 3.23 13.14 13.15
C THR A 191 3.65 12.10 14.19
N LYS A 192 4.58 11.20 13.87
CA LYS A 192 4.92 10.04 14.71
C LYS A 192 3.67 9.23 15.05
N ASN A 193 2.80 9.01 14.06
CA ASN A 193 1.56 8.26 14.22
C ASN A 193 1.28 7.38 13.00
N SER A 194 1.41 6.08 13.18
CA SER A 194 1.25 5.09 12.10
C SER A 194 -0.20 4.95 11.63
N TRP A 195 -1.19 5.34 12.44
CA TRP A 195 -2.59 5.39 12.00
C TRP A 195 -2.80 6.35 10.84
N ILE A 196 -1.99 7.41 10.72
CA ILE A 196 -2.09 8.34 9.59
C ILE A 196 -1.65 7.67 8.30
N GLY A 197 -0.66 6.78 8.37
CA GLY A 197 -0.30 5.92 7.25
C GLY A 197 -1.45 5.02 6.83
N VAL A 198 -2.10 4.34 7.79
CA VAL A 198 -3.28 3.49 7.55
C VAL A 198 -4.42 4.25 6.88
N ILE A 199 -4.76 5.44 7.39
CA ILE A 199 -5.87 6.24 6.85
C ILE A 199 -5.53 6.75 5.44
N MET A 200 -4.32 7.25 5.22
CA MET A 200 -3.92 7.74 3.89
C MET A 200 -3.84 6.62 2.86
N HIS A 201 -3.21 5.51 3.22
CA HIS A 201 -3.04 4.36 2.35
C HIS A 201 -4.40 3.69 2.05
N GLY A 202 -5.16 3.34 3.08
CA GLY A 202 -6.47 2.72 2.93
C GLY A 202 -7.49 3.63 2.25
N GLY A 203 -7.48 4.93 2.59
CA GLY A 203 -8.38 5.93 2.04
C GLY A 203 -8.16 6.25 0.56
N LEU A 204 -6.99 5.90 0.00
CA LEU A 204 -6.76 5.94 -1.45
C LEU A 204 -6.97 4.58 -2.08
N ASN A 205 -6.32 3.54 -1.57
CA ASN A 205 -6.35 2.19 -2.16
C ASN A 205 -7.78 1.62 -2.24
N GLY A 206 -8.57 1.78 -1.17
CA GLY A 206 -9.91 1.24 -1.10
C GLY A 206 -10.88 1.88 -2.10
N PRO A 207 -11.08 3.21 -2.05
CA PRO A 207 -11.92 3.91 -3.00
C PRO A 207 -11.50 3.75 -4.46
N SER A 208 -10.19 3.75 -4.75
CA SER A 208 -9.70 3.48 -6.11
C SER A 208 -10.09 2.08 -6.59
N PHE A 209 -9.94 1.05 -5.75
CA PHE A 209 -10.36 -0.31 -6.12
C PHE A 209 -11.88 -0.41 -6.36
N ILE A 210 -12.69 0.23 -5.52
CA ILE A 210 -14.14 0.27 -5.70
C ILE A 210 -14.52 1.02 -6.98
N ALA A 211 -13.86 2.13 -7.29
CA ALA A 211 -14.09 2.87 -8.52
C ALA A 211 -13.78 2.02 -9.77
N ILE A 212 -12.67 1.27 -9.77
CA ILE A 212 -12.34 0.30 -10.83
C ILE A 212 -13.42 -0.79 -10.94
N CYS A 213 -13.85 -1.35 -9.80
CA CYS A 213 -14.88 -2.40 -9.78
C CYS A 213 -16.19 -1.97 -10.43
N PHE A 214 -16.53 -0.69 -10.40
CA PHE A 214 -17.78 -0.18 -10.98
C PHE A 214 -17.56 0.63 -12.27
N GLY A 215 -16.35 0.59 -12.85
CA GLY A 215 -16.03 1.26 -14.12
C GLY A 215 -16.09 2.79 -14.05
N ALA A 216 -15.87 3.37 -12.87
CA ALA A 216 -15.87 4.82 -12.68
C ALA A 216 -14.54 5.48 -13.09
N ILE A 217 -13.46 4.69 -13.16
CA ILE A 217 -12.12 5.08 -13.62
C ILE A 217 -11.48 3.94 -14.40
#